data_AF-A0A944HS85-F1
#
_entry.id   AF-A0A944HS85-F1
#
_cell.length_a   1.000
_cell.length_b   1.000
_cell.length_c   1.000
_cell.angle_alpha   90.00
_cell.angle_beta   90.00
_cell.angle_gamma   90.00
#
_symmetry.space_group_name_H-M   'P 1'
#
loop_
_entity.id
_entity.type
_entity.pdbx_description
1 polymer ?
#
loop_
_entity_poly.entity_id
_entity_poly.type
_entity_poly.pdbx_seq_one_letter_code
_entity_poly.pdbx_strand_id
1 'polypeptide(L)' 'MTPYVSIAYSSADGPMAPIVKVLAKVKAAPASTRVESVELIVLHRDRRMYEWEAYATIPLASGS' A
#
# COMPACT_ATOMS: atom_id res chain seq x y z
N MET A 1 -5.75 11.56 10.93
CA MET A 1 -5.05 10.50 10.16
C MET A 1 -5.93 10.17 8.96
N THR A 2 -5.40 10.18 7.74
CA THR A 2 -6.18 9.95 6.50
C THR A 2 -5.86 8.56 5.96
N PRO A 3 -6.84 7.65 5.79
CA PRO A 3 -6.58 6.33 5.24
C PRO A 3 -6.21 6.42 3.75
N TYR A 4 -5.20 5.67 3.33
CA TYR A 4 -4.77 5.57 1.93
C TYR A 4 -4.24 4.17 1.63
N VAL A 5 -4.26 3.79 0.35
CA VAL A 5 -3.66 2.55 -0.15
C VAL A 5 -2.47 2.93 -1.02
N SER A 6 -1.29 2.41 -0.69
CA SER A 6 -0.09 2.58 -1.49
C SER A 6 -0.20 1.75 -2.77
N ILE A 7 0.04 2.38 -3.93
CA ILE A 7 -0.02 1.72 -5.25
C ILE A 7 1.35 1.43 -5.85
N ALA A 8 2.38 2.15 -5.39
CA ALA A 8 3.75 1.99 -5.82
C ALA A 8 4.67 2.58 -4.74
N TYR A 9 5.90 2.06 -4.68
CA TYR A 9 6.95 2.56 -3.81
C TYR A 9 8.19 2.88 -4.65
N SER A 10 8.83 4.00 -4.35
CA SER A 10 10.11 4.38 -4.95
C SER A 10 11.02 4.89 -3.84
N SER A 11 12.17 4.25 -3.67
CA SER A 11 13.27 4.70 -2.79
C SER A 11 14.48 5.18 -3.60
N ALA A 12 14.32 5.38 -4.90
CA ALA A 12 15.37 5.93 -5.75
C ALA A 12 15.50 7.43 -5.52
N ASP A 13 16.74 7.91 -5.44
CA ASP A 13 17.02 9.34 -5.46
C ASP A 13 16.67 9.93 -6.83
N GLY A 14 16.06 11.12 -6.84
CA GLY A 14 15.74 11.82 -8.08
C GLY A 14 14.66 12.88 -7.94
N PRO A 15 14.48 13.71 -8.98
CA PRO A 15 13.47 14.75 -8.96
C PRO A 15 12.06 14.14 -9.00
N MET A 16 11.22 14.50 -8.03
CA MET A 16 9.81 14.06 -7.97
C MET A 16 8.90 14.75 -9.00
N ALA A 17 9.29 15.92 -9.49
CA ALA A 17 8.46 16.77 -10.34
C ALA A 17 7.91 16.07 -11.62
N PRO A 18 8.70 15.24 -12.35
CA PRO A 18 8.18 14.49 -13.49
C PRO A 18 7.11 13.47 -13.10
N ILE A 19 7.29 12.78 -11.98
CA ILE A 19 6.34 11.77 -11.47
C ILE A 19 5.01 12.46 -11.11
N VAL A 20 5.08 13.56 -10.36
CA VAL A 20 3.89 14.36 -9.99
C VAL A 20 3.13 14.84 -11.23
N LYS A 21 3.85 15.32 -12.26
CA LYS A 21 3.23 15.81 -13.51
C LYS A 21 2.49 14.71 -14.27
N VAL A 22 2.97 13.47 -14.22
CA VAL A 22 2.29 12.32 -14.84
C VAL A 22 1.09 11.90 -13.99
N LEU A 23 1.25 11.79 -12.68
CA LEU A 23 0.17 11.41 -11.76
C LEU A 23 -0.99 12.40 -11.76
N ALA A 24 -0.73 13.71 -11.95
CA ALA A 24 -1.76 14.73 -12.06
C ALA A 24 -2.71 14.54 -13.26
N LYS A 25 -2.31 13.73 -14.26
CA LYS A 25 -3.15 13.40 -15.42
C LYS A 25 -4.01 12.17 -15.21
N VAL A 26 -3.76 11.40 -14.14
CA VAL A 26 -4.51 10.18 -13.84
C VAL A 26 -5.91 10.56 -13.37
N LYS A 27 -6.92 10.04 -14.09
CA LYS A 27 -8.31 10.06 -13.63
C LYS A 27 -8.66 8.66 -13.19
N ALA A 28 -8.84 8.47 -11.89
CA ALA A 28 -9.29 7.21 -11.31
C ALA A 28 -10.75 7.35 -10.87
N ALA A 29 -11.57 6.35 -11.22
CA ALA A 29 -12.89 6.22 -10.62
C ALA A 29 -12.74 5.77 -9.16
N PRO A 30 -13.65 6.18 -8.25
CA PRO A 30 -13.69 5.63 -6.90
C PRO A 30 -13.79 4.10 -6.94
N ALA A 31 -13.00 3.43 -6.10
CA ALA A 31 -13.05 1.99 -5.92
C ALA A 31 -13.54 1.68 -4.50
N SER A 32 -14.41 0.68 -4.40
CA SER A 32 -14.88 0.14 -3.12
C SER A 32 -14.26 -1.24 -2.92
N THR A 33 -13.75 -1.49 -1.72
CA THR A 33 -13.26 -2.81 -1.32
C THR A 33 -13.65 -3.08 0.11
N ARG A 34 -13.74 -4.37 0.45
CA ARG A 34 -13.99 -4.84 1.80
C ARG A 34 -12.68 -5.31 2.40
N VAL A 35 -12.36 -4.85 3.61
CA VAL A 35 -11.23 -5.38 4.38
C VAL A 35 -11.74 -6.57 5.20
N GLU A 36 -11.21 -7.76 4.93
CA GLU A 36 -11.70 -9.02 5.51
C GLU A 36 -10.81 -9.55 6.64
N SER A 37 -9.58 -9.10 6.73
CA SER A 37 -8.60 -9.57 7.71
C SER A 37 -7.58 -8.50 8.04
N VAL A 38 -6.83 -8.74 9.11
CA VAL A 38 -5.64 -7.98 9.49
C VAL A 38 -4.48 -8.95 9.60
N GLU A 39 -3.33 -8.55 9.07
CA GLU A 39 -2.10 -9.33 9.15
C GLU A 39 -1.08 -8.65 10.06
N LEU A 40 -0.50 -9.43 10.98
CA LEU A 40 0.79 -9.10 11.57
C LEU A 40 1.85 -9.62 10.61
N ILE A 41 2.74 -8.74 10.17
CA ILE A 41 3.74 -9.05 9.13
C ILE A 41 5.17 -8.89 9.69
N VAL A 42 6.08 -9.70 9.16
CA VAL A 42 7.52 -9.50 9.28
C VAL A 42 7.97 -8.65 8.09
N LEU A 43 8.66 -7.55 8.37
CA LEU A 43 9.18 -6.65 7.35
C LEU A 43 10.68 -6.84 7.17
N HIS A 44 11.09 -7.38 6.03
CA HIS A 44 12.49 -7.51 5.64
C HIS A 44 12.91 -6.30 4.79
N ARG A 45 13.72 -5.39 5.36
CA ARG A 45 14.19 -4.16 4.67
C ARG A 45 15.55 -4.33 3.98
N ASP A 46 16.21 -5.45 4.19
CA ASP A 46 17.58 -5.75 3.81
C ASP A 46 17.72 -6.33 2.39
N ARG A 47 16.64 -6.81 1.78
CA ARG A 47 16.64 -7.47 0.46
C ARG A 47 16.44 -6.54 -0.74
N ARG A 48 16.63 -5.22 -0.58
CA ARG A 48 16.41 -4.18 -1.61
C ARG A 48 14.98 -4.12 -2.19
N MET A 49 14.06 -4.94 -1.68
CA MET A 49 12.63 -4.88 -1.94
C MET A 49 11.91 -5.13 -0.61
N TYR A 50 10.78 -4.46 -0.39
CA TYR A 50 9.95 -4.74 0.77
C TYR A 50 9.30 -6.12 0.54
N GLU A 51 9.93 -7.15 1.09
CA GLU A 51 9.31 -8.47 1.22
C GLU A 51 8.55 -8.47 2.56
N TRP A 52 7.26 -8.74 2.46
CA TRP A 52 6.35 -8.84 3.61
C TRP A 52 5.93 -10.29 3.70
N GLU A 53 6.22 -10.92 4.83
CA GLU A 53 5.71 -12.25 5.13
C GLU A 53 4.67 -12.13 6.24
N ALA A 54 3.52 -12.77 6.05
CA ALA A 54 2.50 -12.83 7.09
C ALA A 54 3.01 -13.72 8.24
N TYR A 55 3.12 -13.14 9.43
CA TYR A 55 3.40 -13.87 10.66
C TYR A 55 2.11 -14.48 11.24
N ALA A 56 1.02 -13.71 11.20
CA ALA A 56 -0.31 -14.16 11.62
C ALA A 56 -1.40 -13.35 10.91
N THR A 57 -2.54 -14.00 10.64
CA THR A 57 -3.72 -13.37 10.02
C THR A 57 -4.93 -13.57 10.90
N ILE A 58 -5.67 -12.49 11.17
CA ILE A 58 -6.91 -12.53 11.95
C ILE A 58 -8.06 -12.07 11.04
N PRO A 59 -9.11 -12.89 10.84
CA PRO A 59 -10.32 -12.44 10.15
C PRO A 59 -11.02 -11.32 10.92
N LEU A 60 -11.44 -10.27 10.20
CA LEU A 60 -12.35 -9.27 10.73
C LEU A 60 -13.77 -9.83 10.61
N ALA A 61 -14.42 -10.08 11.75
CA ALA A 61 -15.80 -10.52 11.75
C ALA A 61 -16.67 -9.49 11.00
N SER A 62 -17.59 -9.98 10.17
CA SER A 62 -18.70 -9.15 9.70
C SER A 62 -19.44 -8.68 10.95
N GLY A 63 -19.50 -7.37 11.21
CA GLY A 63 -20.36 -6.86 12.27
C GLY A 63 -21.76 -7.44 12.08
N SER A 64 -22.23 -8.17 13.09
CA SER A 64 -23.58 -8.73 13.18
C SER A 64 -24.64 -7.63 13.27
#